data_AF-A0A8T4DSN8-F1
#
_entry.id   AF-A0A8T4DSN8-F1
#
_cell.length_a   1.000
_cell.length_b   1.000
_cell.length_c   1.000
_cell.angle_alpha   90.00
_cell.angle_beta   90.00
_cell.angle_gamma   90.00
#
_symmetry.space_group_name_H-M   'P 1'
#
loop_
_entity.id
_entity.type
_entity.pdbx_description
1 polymer ?
#
loop_
_entity_poly.entity_id
_entity_poly.type
_entity_poly.pdbx_seq_one_letter_code
_entity_poly.pdbx_strand_id
1 'polypeptide(L)'
;MFEEMIEHIIPHLRRDIQVYFDVNPGIDNYNNRRGEVGERFIGRTMKYVLMEYGFTWGEGPCGFTITSHYPRLGANEIDFRVDIFDSEGRTQIFYIEVKNYSDTHDMTPARFRRNILNKFTENDPHHEGMWMVTLNHRHIEQIEDLCNAHHIEIIPLDVILTTTTTQTIPPTVEEFTRAIRAFFIRFMEIIQGHLEDFHCRKPDPLDLRDFVRRRYFIQKGVPYLDFCSRFGLDPEEYRGNYDKLVADMRKEGLIPRPDGRTKAGRALRGKMKEL
;
A
#
# COMPACT_ATOMS: atom_id res chain seq x y z
N MET A 1 4.08 -6.87 17.05
CA MET A 1 4.66 -6.93 15.69
C MET A 1 3.90 -6.04 14.70
N PHE A 2 2.64 -6.31 14.33
CA PHE A 2 1.90 -5.43 13.38
C PHE A 2 1.65 -4.04 13.91
N GLU A 3 1.26 -3.94 15.18
CA GLU A 3 1.04 -2.64 15.81
C GLU A 3 2.32 -1.79 15.75
N GLU A 4 3.48 -2.36 16.07
CA GLU A 4 4.78 -1.66 16.03
C GLU A 4 5.13 -1.18 14.61
N MET A 5 4.86 -2.00 13.59
CA MET A 5 5.06 -1.63 12.18
C MET A 5 4.11 -0.49 11.77
N ILE A 6 2.85 -0.58 12.18
CA ILE A 6 1.86 0.46 11.91
C ILE A 6 2.24 1.75 12.63
N GLU A 7 2.68 1.68 13.89
CA GLU A 7 3.16 2.84 14.66
C GLU A 7 4.34 3.55 13.97
N HIS A 8 5.18 2.83 13.22
CA HIS A 8 6.25 3.46 12.42
C HIS A 8 5.69 4.32 11.29
N ILE A 9 4.55 3.93 10.71
CA ILE A 9 3.91 4.62 9.58
C ILE A 9 2.98 5.75 10.05
N ILE A 10 2.46 5.67 11.28
CA ILE A 10 1.50 6.66 11.84
C ILE A 10 1.98 8.12 11.76
N PRO A 11 3.25 8.47 12.05
CA PRO A 11 3.74 9.84 11.90
C PRO A 11 3.64 10.37 10.47
N HIS A 12 3.94 9.53 9.47
CA HIS A 12 3.86 9.88 8.05
C HIS A 12 2.39 10.07 7.63
N LEU A 13 1.53 9.14 8.05
CA LEU A 13 0.09 9.24 7.88
C LEU A 13 -0.49 10.52 8.46
N ARG A 14 -0.15 10.84 9.71
CA ARG A 14 -0.65 12.04 10.41
C ARG A 14 -0.26 13.31 9.67
N ARG A 15 0.97 13.37 9.14
CA ARG A 15 1.44 14.49 8.32
C ARG A 15 0.63 14.63 7.03
N ASP A 16 0.41 13.52 6.31
CA ASP A 16 -0.38 13.52 5.08
C ASP A 16 -1.85 13.91 5.33
N ILE A 17 -2.43 13.44 6.44
CA ILE A 17 -3.78 13.79 6.88
C ILE A 17 -3.83 15.29 7.22
N GLN A 18 -2.87 15.82 7.98
CA GLN A 18 -2.81 17.24 8.32
C GLN A 18 -2.75 18.10 7.06
N VAL A 19 -1.86 17.78 6.11
CA VAL A 19 -1.75 18.49 4.83
C VAL A 19 -3.07 18.43 4.05
N TYR A 20 -3.72 17.27 4.03
CA TYR A 20 -5.02 17.12 3.37
C TYR A 20 -6.11 18.00 3.99
N PHE A 21 -6.17 18.09 5.32
CA PHE A 21 -7.10 18.95 6.04
C PHE A 21 -6.79 20.45 5.84
N ASP A 22 -5.51 20.83 5.82
CA ASP A 22 -5.06 22.21 5.61
C ASP A 22 -5.39 22.72 4.19
N VAL A 23 -5.28 21.84 3.19
CA VAL A 23 -5.56 22.17 1.77
C VAL A 23 -7.06 22.12 1.46
N ASN A 24 -7.85 21.38 2.24
CA ASN A 24 -9.30 21.22 2.04
C ASN A 24 -10.15 21.75 3.22
N PRO A 25 -9.98 23.02 3.66
CA PRO A 25 -10.66 23.57 4.81
C PRO A 25 -12.11 23.99 4.46
N GLY A 26 -12.99 23.02 4.20
CA GLY A 26 -14.39 23.32 3.92
C GLY A 26 -15.06 22.35 2.97
N ILE A 27 -16.23 21.88 3.36
CA ILE A 27 -17.13 20.93 2.68
C ILE A 27 -17.42 21.43 1.26
N ASP A 28 -17.07 20.68 0.20
CA ASP A 28 -17.80 20.74 -1.09
C ASP A 28 -17.39 19.71 -2.15
N ASN A 29 -16.76 18.59 -1.76
CA ASN A 29 -16.47 17.55 -2.75
C ASN A 29 -16.59 16.14 -2.18
N TYR A 30 -17.77 15.84 -1.65
CA TYR A 30 -18.13 14.57 -0.98
C TYR A 30 -17.69 13.31 -1.77
N ASN A 31 -17.85 13.30 -3.09
CA ASN A 31 -17.47 12.15 -3.91
C ASN A 31 -15.96 12.10 -4.19
N ASN A 32 -15.30 13.23 -4.50
CA ASN A 32 -13.86 13.26 -4.72
C ASN A 32 -13.09 12.87 -3.44
N ARG A 33 -13.58 13.29 -2.27
CA ARG A 33 -12.99 12.95 -0.97
C ARG A 33 -13.06 11.47 -0.64
N ARG A 34 -14.10 10.75 -1.08
CA ARG A 34 -14.24 9.32 -0.80
C ARG A 34 -13.15 8.50 -1.44
N GLY A 35 -12.95 8.64 -2.75
CA GLY A 35 -11.90 7.88 -3.39
C GLY A 35 -10.52 8.52 -3.24
N GLU A 36 -10.39 9.81 -2.92
CA GLU A 36 -9.10 10.36 -2.46
C GLU A 36 -8.70 9.75 -1.11
N VAL A 37 -9.63 9.59 -0.15
CA VAL A 37 -9.32 8.89 1.12
C VAL A 37 -8.92 7.44 0.88
N GLY A 38 -9.66 6.74 0.01
CA GLY A 38 -9.31 5.39 -0.42
C GLY A 38 -7.91 5.32 -1.03
N GLU A 39 -7.63 6.09 -2.08
CA GLU A 39 -6.35 6.01 -2.79
C GLU A 39 -5.18 6.53 -1.94
N ARG A 40 -5.36 7.69 -1.32
CA ARG A 40 -4.29 8.46 -0.69
C ARG A 40 -3.90 7.92 0.68
N PHE A 41 -4.86 7.44 1.47
CA PHE A 41 -4.56 6.91 2.80
C PHE A 41 -4.59 5.39 2.80
N ILE A 42 -5.62 4.76 2.24
CA ILE A 42 -5.71 3.30 2.26
C ILE A 42 -4.73 2.66 1.27
N GLY A 43 -4.74 3.08 0.00
CA GLY A 43 -3.83 2.54 -1.02
C GLY A 43 -2.35 2.74 -0.67
N ARG A 44 -1.97 3.98 -0.27
CA ARG A 44 -0.57 4.28 0.10
C ARG A 44 -0.12 3.56 1.36
N THR A 45 -0.91 3.55 2.42
CA THR A 45 -0.49 2.87 3.65
C THR A 45 -0.47 1.36 3.48
N MET A 46 -1.37 0.78 2.70
CA MET A 46 -1.29 -0.64 2.33
C MET A 46 0.03 -0.95 1.61
N LYS A 47 0.47 -0.07 0.71
CA LYS A 47 1.79 -0.18 0.08
C LYS A 47 2.93 -0.15 1.11
N TYR A 48 2.95 0.82 2.01
CA TYR A 48 3.99 0.93 3.06
C TYR A 48 4.01 -0.29 3.98
N VAL A 49 2.84 -0.75 4.40
CA VAL A 49 2.65 -1.91 5.28
C VAL A 49 3.17 -3.18 4.61
N LEU A 50 2.83 -3.43 3.33
CA LEU A 50 3.32 -4.60 2.60
C LEU A 50 4.83 -4.55 2.35
N MET A 51 5.38 -3.36 2.08
CA MET A 51 6.84 -3.15 1.97
C MET A 51 7.55 -3.43 3.29
N GLU A 52 7.03 -2.93 4.42
CA GLU A 52 7.58 -3.22 5.74
C GLU A 52 7.47 -4.69 6.13
N TYR A 53 6.45 -5.38 5.63
CA TYR A 53 6.30 -6.83 5.77
C TYR A 53 7.28 -7.63 4.91
N GLY A 54 7.96 -6.99 3.95
CA GLY A 54 9.02 -7.59 3.13
C GLY A 54 8.63 -7.89 1.68
N PHE A 55 7.46 -7.45 1.21
CA PHE A 55 7.07 -7.58 -0.20
C PHE A 55 7.61 -6.44 -1.06
N THR A 56 8.00 -6.75 -2.29
CA THR A 56 8.48 -5.75 -3.25
C THR A 56 7.35 -5.19 -4.11
N TRP A 57 7.26 -3.87 -4.25
CA TRP A 57 6.30 -3.25 -5.16
C TRP A 57 6.63 -3.54 -6.63
N GLY A 58 5.65 -4.02 -7.40
CA GLY A 58 5.75 -4.18 -8.85
C GLY A 58 6.44 -5.46 -9.28
N GLU A 59 7.77 -5.46 -9.38
CA GLU A 59 8.54 -6.60 -9.90
C GLU A 59 9.57 -7.10 -8.89
N GLY A 60 9.48 -8.39 -8.54
CA GLY A 60 10.41 -9.05 -7.63
C GLY A 60 10.11 -10.53 -7.48
N PRO A 61 10.97 -11.29 -6.76
CA PRO A 61 10.69 -12.68 -6.45
C PRO A 61 9.49 -12.81 -5.52
N CYS A 62 9.28 -11.87 -4.59
CA CYS A 62 8.14 -11.83 -3.70
C CYS A 62 7.61 -10.40 -3.70
N GLY A 63 6.47 -10.17 -4.35
CA GLY A 63 6.02 -8.82 -4.63
C GLY A 63 4.53 -8.62 -4.57
N PHE A 64 4.13 -7.39 -4.83
CA PHE A 64 2.73 -7.02 -4.88
C PHE A 64 2.46 -5.89 -5.85
N THR A 65 1.25 -5.85 -6.39
CA THR A 65 0.71 -4.73 -7.16
C THR A 65 -0.63 -4.32 -6.59
N ILE A 66 -0.87 -3.01 -6.49
CA ILE A 66 -2.17 -2.45 -6.16
C ILE A 66 -2.68 -1.73 -7.41
N THR A 67 -3.77 -2.22 -7.99
CA THR A 67 -4.49 -1.55 -9.07
C THR A 67 -5.67 -0.81 -8.46
N SER A 68 -5.61 0.52 -8.46
CA SER A 68 -6.75 1.35 -8.05
C SER A 68 -7.63 1.63 -9.27
N HIS A 69 -8.92 1.33 -9.17
CA HIS A 69 -9.88 1.74 -10.19
C HIS A 69 -10.78 2.83 -9.62
N TYR A 70 -10.35 4.09 -9.77
CA TYR A 70 -11.28 5.19 -9.56
C TYR A 70 -12.16 5.28 -10.82
N PRO A 71 -13.50 5.31 -10.68
CA PRO A 71 -14.38 5.25 -11.84
C PRO A 71 -14.11 6.41 -12.79
N ARG A 72 -13.49 6.11 -13.93
CA ARG A 72 -13.80 6.83 -15.17
C ARG A 72 -15.24 6.43 -15.50
N LEU A 73 -16.19 7.30 -15.16
CA LEU A 73 -17.61 7.28 -15.53
C LEU A 73 -18.04 6.06 -16.37
N GLY A 74 -18.60 5.02 -15.73
CA GLY A 74 -19.39 3.99 -16.42
C GLY A 74 -19.06 2.52 -16.19
N ALA A 75 -18.02 2.17 -15.42
CA ALA A 75 -17.70 0.77 -15.12
C ALA A 75 -17.92 0.41 -13.63
N ASN A 76 -18.44 -0.79 -13.35
CA ASN A 76 -18.59 -1.40 -12.02
C ASN A 76 -17.22 -1.86 -11.48
N GLU A 77 -16.28 -0.92 -11.36
CA GLU A 77 -14.92 -1.23 -10.93
C GLU A 77 -14.79 -1.27 -9.41
N ILE A 78 -13.90 -2.14 -8.93
CA ILE A 78 -13.56 -2.27 -7.52
C ILE A 78 -12.50 -1.25 -7.12
N ASP A 79 -12.66 -0.65 -5.94
CA ASP A 79 -11.77 0.45 -5.50
C ASP A 79 -10.28 0.01 -5.53
N PHE A 80 -9.95 -1.18 -5.02
CA PHE A 80 -8.61 -1.77 -5.14
C PHE A 80 -8.63 -3.26 -5.49
N ARG A 81 -7.74 -3.65 -6.40
CA ARG A 81 -7.29 -5.03 -6.59
C ARG A 81 -5.83 -5.12 -6.16
N VAL A 82 -5.55 -5.97 -5.19
CA VAL A 82 -4.20 -6.21 -4.67
C VAL A 82 -3.80 -7.62 -5.03
N ASP A 83 -2.76 -7.75 -5.85
CA ASP A 83 -2.17 -9.03 -6.18
C ASP A 83 -0.87 -9.15 -5.37
N ILE A 84 -0.76 -10.18 -4.54
CA ILE A 84 0.46 -10.53 -3.82
C ILE A 84 0.97 -11.83 -4.39
N PHE A 85 2.24 -11.89 -4.78
CA PHE A 85 2.82 -13.04 -5.45
C PHE A 85 4.19 -13.40 -4.87
N ASP A 86 4.56 -14.67 -4.97
CA ASP A 86 5.83 -15.20 -4.47
C ASP A 86 6.72 -15.80 -5.57
N SER A 87 7.88 -16.31 -5.14
CA SER A 87 8.91 -16.79 -6.06
C SER A 87 8.56 -18.14 -6.69
N GLU A 88 7.56 -18.81 -6.14
CA GLU A 88 7.03 -20.09 -6.61
C GLU A 88 5.90 -19.88 -7.64
N GLY A 89 5.52 -18.62 -7.89
CA GLY A 89 4.46 -18.24 -8.82
C GLY A 89 3.07 -18.37 -8.21
N ARG A 90 2.95 -18.50 -6.88
CA ARG A 90 1.66 -18.42 -6.18
C ARG A 90 1.24 -16.97 -6.13
N THR A 91 -0.05 -16.72 -6.37
CA THR A 91 -0.66 -15.39 -6.30
C THR A 91 -1.88 -15.44 -5.41
N GLN A 92 -1.93 -14.55 -4.44
CA GLN A 92 -3.12 -14.27 -3.64
C GLN A 92 -3.70 -12.94 -4.09
N ILE A 93 -4.99 -12.95 -4.43
CA ILE A 93 -5.72 -11.77 -4.90
C ILE A 93 -6.63 -11.28 -3.79
N PHE A 94 -6.65 -9.98 -3.57
CA PHE A 94 -7.57 -9.29 -2.67
C PHE A 94 -8.33 -8.21 -3.44
N TYR A 95 -9.65 -8.24 -3.32
CA TYR A 95 -10.55 -7.24 -3.86
C TYR A 95 -11.09 -6.41 -2.70
N ILE A 96 -10.82 -5.11 -2.68
CA ILE A 96 -11.12 -4.25 -1.54
C ILE A 96 -12.02 -3.10 -1.97
N GLU A 97 -13.19 -3.02 -1.34
CA GLU A 97 -14.14 -1.91 -1.49
C GLU A 97 -14.06 -0.98 -0.27
N VAL A 98 -13.67 0.27 -0.51
CA VAL A 98 -13.58 1.31 0.50
C VAL A 98 -14.88 2.10 0.54
N LYS A 99 -15.69 1.80 1.56
CA LYS A 99 -17.06 2.31 1.65
C LYS A 99 -17.31 3.03 2.95
N ASN A 100 -16.87 4.27 2.96
CA ASN A 100 -17.15 5.18 4.07
C ASN A 100 -18.54 5.84 3.92
N TYR A 101 -19.60 5.13 4.28
CA TYR A 101 -20.97 5.64 4.20
C TYR A 101 -21.23 6.75 5.23
N SER A 102 -21.86 7.84 4.76
CA SER A 102 -22.29 8.96 5.61
C SER A 102 -23.44 8.58 6.52
N ASP A 103 -23.65 9.41 7.55
CA ASP A 103 -24.74 9.23 8.51
C ASP A 103 -26.15 9.21 7.88
N THR A 104 -26.29 9.71 6.66
CA THR A 104 -27.56 9.92 5.94
C THR A 104 -28.01 8.75 5.08
N HIS A 105 -27.18 7.74 4.87
CA HIS A 105 -27.49 6.64 3.98
C HIS A 105 -27.29 5.31 4.68
N ASP A 106 -28.38 4.71 5.16
CA ASP A 106 -28.37 3.35 5.66
C ASP A 106 -27.96 2.38 4.56
N MET A 107 -27.08 1.45 4.93
CA MET A 107 -26.68 0.34 4.09
C MET A 107 -27.68 -0.80 4.27
N THR A 108 -28.72 -0.80 3.43
CA THR A 108 -29.63 -1.94 3.36
C THR A 108 -29.02 -3.08 2.54
N PRO A 109 -29.44 -4.35 2.74
CA PRO A 109 -29.00 -5.47 1.91
C PRO A 109 -29.13 -5.21 0.40
N ALA A 110 -30.22 -4.57 -0.03
CA ALA A 110 -30.43 -4.25 -1.45
C ALA A 110 -29.40 -3.23 -1.98
N ARG A 111 -29.03 -2.23 -1.18
CA ARG A 111 -27.97 -1.28 -1.54
C ARG A 111 -26.60 -1.94 -1.55
N PHE A 112 -26.33 -2.81 -0.59
CA PHE A 112 -25.09 -3.58 -0.56
C PHE A 112 -24.93 -4.45 -1.80
N ARG A 113 -25.99 -5.21 -2.16
CA ARG A 113 -26.00 -6.02 -3.37
C ARG A 113 -25.65 -5.20 -4.62
N ARG A 114 -26.36 -4.09 -4.81
CA ARG A 114 -26.21 -3.25 -5.99
C ARG A 114 -24.86 -2.55 -6.08
N ASN A 115 -24.33 -2.05 -4.97
CA ASN A 115 -23.17 -1.15 -4.98
C ASN A 115 -21.84 -1.84 -4.69
N ILE A 116 -21.86 -3.04 -4.10
CA ILE A 116 -20.67 -3.75 -3.62
C ILE A 116 -20.66 -5.18 -4.16
N LEU A 117 -21.67 -6.00 -3.84
CA LEU A 117 -21.66 -7.43 -4.20
C LEU A 117 -21.60 -7.65 -5.72
N ASN A 118 -22.36 -6.87 -6.50
CA ASN A 118 -22.35 -6.98 -7.96
C ASN A 118 -20.95 -6.68 -8.53
N LYS A 119 -20.24 -5.69 -7.98
CA LYS A 119 -18.89 -5.37 -8.43
C LYS A 119 -17.93 -6.52 -8.16
N PHE A 120 -17.96 -7.08 -6.95
CA PHE A 120 -17.17 -8.25 -6.62
C PHE A 120 -17.46 -9.42 -7.57
N THR A 121 -18.73 -9.73 -7.77
CA THR A 121 -19.16 -10.82 -8.66
C THR A 121 -18.74 -10.60 -10.11
N GLU A 122 -18.74 -9.35 -10.59
CA GLU A 122 -18.35 -9.03 -11.98
C GLU A 122 -16.82 -9.07 -12.18
N ASN A 123 -16.03 -8.68 -11.18
CA ASN A 123 -14.57 -8.64 -11.28
C ASN A 123 -13.90 -9.97 -10.85
N ASP A 124 -14.62 -10.82 -10.13
CA ASP A 124 -14.18 -12.12 -9.65
C ASP A 124 -15.32 -13.16 -9.72
N PRO A 125 -15.82 -13.49 -10.91
CA PRO A 125 -16.98 -14.38 -11.08
C PRO A 125 -16.72 -15.83 -10.63
N HIS A 126 -15.45 -16.19 -10.44
CA HIS A 126 -15.02 -17.51 -9.99
C HIS A 126 -14.65 -17.54 -8.50
N HIS A 127 -14.71 -16.39 -7.81
CA HIS A 127 -14.43 -16.28 -6.38
C HIS A 127 -13.00 -16.75 -6.04
N GLU A 128 -12.03 -16.41 -6.90
CA GLU A 128 -10.62 -16.76 -6.74
C GLU A 128 -9.89 -15.86 -5.73
N GLY A 129 -10.39 -14.63 -5.55
CA GLY A 129 -9.83 -13.65 -4.62
C GLY A 129 -10.60 -13.57 -3.31
N MET A 130 -9.96 -12.98 -2.31
CA MET A 130 -10.64 -12.60 -1.07
C MET A 130 -11.33 -11.25 -1.25
N TRP A 131 -12.60 -11.18 -0.88
CA TRP A 131 -13.38 -9.94 -0.95
C TRP A 131 -13.39 -9.26 0.42
N MET A 132 -13.04 -7.97 0.44
CA MET A 132 -13.01 -7.17 1.65
C MET A 132 -13.81 -5.90 1.46
N VAL A 133 -14.58 -5.52 2.47
CA VAL A 133 -15.28 -4.25 2.46
C VAL A 133 -15.03 -3.52 3.77
N THR A 134 -14.75 -2.22 3.68
CA THR A 134 -14.70 -1.37 4.86
C THR A 134 -15.92 -0.47 4.95
N LEU A 135 -16.61 -0.52 6.10
CA LEU A 135 -17.91 0.10 6.34
C LEU A 135 -17.99 0.63 7.78
N ASN A 136 -18.81 1.67 7.98
CA ASN A 136 -19.11 2.16 9.33
C ASN A 136 -19.81 1.08 10.16
N HIS A 137 -19.36 0.88 11.40
CA HIS A 137 -19.84 -0.17 12.30
C HIS A 137 -21.38 -0.23 12.43
N ARG A 138 -22.07 0.92 12.44
CA ARG A 138 -23.53 1.00 12.55
C ARG A 138 -24.32 0.30 11.42
N HIS A 139 -23.66 0.05 10.29
CA HIS A 139 -24.25 -0.55 9.09
C HIS A 139 -24.02 -2.05 9.00
N ILE A 140 -23.11 -2.60 9.81
CA ILE A 140 -22.61 -3.98 9.67
C ILE A 140 -23.72 -4.99 9.96
N GLU A 141 -24.45 -4.81 11.06
CA GLU A 141 -25.51 -5.73 11.49
C GLU A 141 -26.54 -6.01 10.37
N GLN A 142 -26.86 -4.99 9.55
CA GLN A 142 -27.85 -5.13 8.48
C GLN A 142 -27.37 -5.96 7.28
N ILE A 143 -26.06 -6.16 7.12
CA ILE A 143 -25.46 -6.85 5.97
C ILE A 143 -24.61 -8.05 6.35
N GLU A 144 -24.42 -8.30 7.64
CA GLU A 144 -23.52 -9.32 8.17
C GLU A 144 -23.84 -10.70 7.60
N ASP A 145 -25.11 -11.11 7.62
CA ASP A 145 -25.57 -12.37 7.02
C ASP A 145 -25.21 -12.49 5.54
N LEU A 146 -25.28 -11.37 4.81
CA LEU A 146 -24.98 -11.34 3.39
C LEU A 146 -23.47 -11.45 3.14
N CYS A 147 -22.65 -10.75 3.94
CA CYS A 147 -21.21 -10.88 3.87
C CYS A 147 -20.75 -12.30 4.21
N ASN A 148 -21.30 -12.89 5.28
CA ASN A 148 -21.01 -14.26 5.69
C ASN A 148 -21.37 -15.28 4.61
N ALA A 149 -22.54 -15.12 3.97
CA ALA A 149 -22.99 -16.00 2.89
C ALA A 149 -22.12 -15.94 1.62
N HIS A 150 -21.39 -14.84 1.42
CA HIS A 150 -20.53 -14.60 0.26
C HIS A 150 -19.03 -14.59 0.60
N HIS A 151 -18.66 -14.97 1.83
CA HIS A 151 -17.28 -14.96 2.32
C HIS A 151 -16.59 -13.58 2.14
N ILE A 152 -17.30 -12.51 2.46
CA ILE A 152 -16.79 -11.13 2.41
C ILE A 152 -16.30 -10.74 3.81
N GLU A 153 -15.02 -10.41 3.90
CA GLU A 153 -14.42 -9.90 5.12
C GLU A 153 -14.81 -8.44 5.36
N ILE A 154 -15.25 -8.13 6.58
CA ILE A 154 -15.65 -6.77 6.96
C ILE A 154 -14.56 -6.13 7.82
N ILE A 155 -14.07 -4.97 7.38
CA ILE A 155 -13.17 -4.12 8.17
C ILE A 155 -13.98 -2.95 8.73
N PRO A 156 -14.44 -3.02 10.00
CA PRO A 156 -15.26 -1.97 10.60
C PRO A 156 -14.49 -0.65 10.69
N LEU A 157 -15.21 0.45 10.45
CA LEU A 157 -14.76 1.80 10.74
C LEU A 157 -15.56 2.36 11.92
N ASP A 158 -14.85 2.71 12.99
CA ASP A 158 -15.43 3.32 14.19
C ASP A 158 -15.74 4.81 14.00
N VAL A 159 -15.23 5.42 12.92
CA VAL A 159 -15.38 6.85 12.61
C VAL A 159 -15.69 7.02 11.13
N ILE A 160 -16.59 7.96 10.82
CA ILE A 160 -16.82 8.40 9.46
C ILE A 160 -15.63 9.24 9.00
N LEU A 161 -14.85 8.71 8.05
CA LEU A 161 -13.65 9.38 7.51
C LEU A 161 -13.97 10.57 6.58
N THR A 162 -15.23 10.85 6.23
CA THR A 162 -15.58 11.86 5.22
C THR A 162 -16.73 12.70 5.72
N THR A 163 -16.56 14.01 5.75
CA THR A 163 -17.66 14.92 6.06
C THR A 163 -18.80 14.76 5.09
N THR A 164 -20.00 14.77 5.65
CA THR A 164 -21.27 14.64 4.94
C THR A 164 -21.94 16.00 4.97
N THR A 165 -22.90 16.27 4.08
CA THR A 165 -23.68 17.52 4.14
C THR A 165 -24.40 17.74 5.47
N THR A 166 -24.59 16.68 6.27
CA THR A 166 -25.25 16.71 7.59
C THR A 166 -24.28 16.61 8.76
N GLN A 167 -23.00 16.34 8.53
CA GLN A 167 -22.01 16.26 9.60
C GLN A 167 -21.42 17.66 9.78
N THR A 168 -21.92 18.36 10.80
CA THR A 168 -21.60 19.78 11.06
C THR A 168 -20.15 20.01 11.48
N ILE A 169 -19.46 18.96 11.95
CA ILE A 169 -18.07 19.02 12.43
C ILE A 169 -17.27 17.90 11.75
N PRO A 170 -16.21 18.21 10.97
CA PRO A 170 -15.27 17.22 10.46
C PRO A 170 -14.56 16.48 11.60
N PRO A 171 -14.17 15.20 11.41
CA PRO A 171 -13.30 14.53 12.38
C PRO A 171 -11.99 15.30 12.51
N THR A 172 -11.41 15.32 13.70
CA THR A 172 -10.07 15.88 13.92
C THR A 172 -9.00 15.02 13.24
N VAL A 173 -7.81 15.57 13.03
CA VAL A 173 -6.65 14.81 12.49
C VAL A 173 -6.35 13.60 13.37
N GLU A 174 -6.46 13.74 14.69
CA GLU A 174 -6.29 12.65 15.66
C GLU A 174 -7.35 11.56 15.48
N GLU A 175 -8.62 11.92 15.33
CA GLU A 175 -9.72 10.96 15.14
C GLU A 175 -9.58 10.20 13.82
N PHE A 176 -9.23 10.92 12.75
CA PHE A 176 -9.01 10.32 11.43
C PHE A 176 -7.79 9.39 11.47
N THR A 177 -6.67 9.82 12.07
CA THR A 177 -5.46 8.99 12.21
C THR A 177 -5.74 7.70 12.98
N ARG A 178 -6.50 7.78 14.09
CA ARG A 178 -6.90 6.62 14.90
C ARG A 178 -7.76 5.64 14.09
N ALA A 179 -8.68 6.13 13.28
CA ALA A 179 -9.54 5.28 12.47
C ALA A 179 -8.76 4.57 11.35
N ILE A 180 -7.84 5.27 10.66
CA ILE A 180 -6.94 4.65 9.67
C ILE A 180 -6.03 3.63 10.34
N ARG A 181 -5.50 3.92 11.54
CA ARG A 181 -4.71 2.96 12.32
C ARG A 181 -5.48 1.66 12.59
N ALA A 182 -6.71 1.77 13.09
CA ALA A 182 -7.56 0.62 13.39
C ALA A 182 -7.87 -0.21 12.13
N PHE A 183 -8.16 0.47 11.01
CA PHE A 183 -8.32 -0.18 9.71
C PHE A 183 -7.09 -1.03 9.35
N PHE A 184 -5.87 -0.49 9.48
CA PHE A 184 -4.66 -1.21 9.08
C PHE A 184 -4.29 -2.36 10.02
N ILE A 185 -4.55 -2.23 11.32
CA ILE A 185 -4.37 -3.34 12.26
C ILE A 185 -5.27 -4.49 11.82
N ARG A 186 -6.56 -4.20 11.59
CA ARG A 186 -7.53 -5.23 11.22
C ARG A 186 -7.24 -5.84 9.85
N PHE A 187 -6.87 -5.00 8.87
CA PHE A 187 -6.46 -5.46 7.56
C PHE A 187 -5.29 -6.44 7.66
N MET A 188 -4.27 -6.12 8.47
CA MET A 188 -3.12 -7.01 8.66
C MET A 188 -3.46 -8.31 9.38
N GLU A 189 -4.33 -8.27 10.39
CA GLU A 189 -4.83 -9.49 11.05
C GLU A 189 -5.51 -10.44 10.06
N ILE A 190 -6.33 -9.90 9.15
CA ILE A 190 -7.03 -10.68 8.13
C ILE A 190 -6.02 -11.27 7.16
N ILE A 191 -5.20 -10.44 6.51
CA ILE A 191 -4.34 -10.94 5.43
C ILE A 191 -3.19 -11.79 5.95
N GLN A 192 -2.73 -11.62 7.19
CA GLN A 192 -1.62 -12.41 7.73
C GLN A 192 -1.87 -13.90 7.58
N GLY A 193 -3.06 -14.41 7.94
CA GLY A 193 -3.37 -15.83 7.80
C GLY A 193 -3.26 -16.33 6.36
N HIS A 194 -3.45 -15.45 5.38
CA HIS A 194 -3.29 -15.73 3.95
C HIS A 194 -1.85 -15.54 3.44
N LEU A 195 -1.03 -14.79 4.19
CA LEU A 195 0.36 -14.47 3.85
C LEU A 195 1.38 -15.29 4.63
N GLU A 196 0.99 -16.05 5.64
CA GLU A 196 1.89 -16.94 6.41
C GLU A 196 2.59 -17.98 5.51
N ASP A 197 1.89 -18.42 4.45
CA ASP A 197 2.44 -19.35 3.46
C ASP A 197 3.32 -18.64 2.42
N PHE A 198 3.22 -17.32 2.29
CA PHE A 198 4.07 -16.51 1.41
C PHE A 198 5.40 -16.28 2.14
N HIS A 199 6.42 -17.07 1.81
CA HIS A 199 7.77 -16.97 2.40
C HIS A 199 8.52 -15.73 1.90
N CYS A 200 8.00 -14.55 2.22
CA CYS A 200 8.56 -13.27 1.82
C CYS A 200 9.49 -12.79 2.92
N ARG A 201 10.77 -13.19 2.83
CA ARG A 201 11.80 -12.68 3.73
C ARG A 201 12.16 -11.26 3.30
N LYS A 202 12.27 -10.33 4.27
CA LYS A 202 13.03 -9.08 4.06
C LYS A 202 14.34 -9.46 3.36
N PRO A 203 14.74 -8.79 2.25
CA PRO A 203 15.88 -9.23 1.46
C PRO A 203 17.08 -9.38 2.37
N ASP A 204 17.71 -10.56 2.36
CA ASP A 204 18.88 -10.84 3.17
C ASP A 204 19.94 -9.77 2.86
N PRO A 205 20.60 -9.15 3.86
CA PRO A 205 21.75 -8.28 3.63
C PRO A 205 22.79 -8.89 2.67
N LEU A 206 22.92 -10.22 2.64
CA LEU A 206 23.75 -10.94 1.67
C LEU A 206 23.18 -10.86 0.25
N ASP A 207 21.87 -10.97 0.05
CA ASP A 207 21.22 -10.84 -1.27
C ASP A 207 21.35 -9.42 -1.83
N LEU A 208 21.22 -8.39 -0.98
CA LEU A 208 21.46 -6.99 -1.35
C LEU A 208 22.89 -6.80 -1.86
N ARG A 209 23.87 -7.34 -1.13
CA ARG A 209 25.29 -7.28 -1.49
C ARG A 209 25.58 -8.06 -2.77
N ASP A 210 25.00 -9.24 -2.93
CA ASP A 210 25.27 -10.08 -4.08
C ASP A 210 24.68 -9.48 -5.36
N PHE A 211 23.50 -8.86 -5.29
CA PHE A 211 22.93 -8.09 -6.39
C PHE A 211 23.80 -6.90 -6.78
N VAL A 212 24.21 -6.09 -5.80
CA VAL A 212 25.08 -4.93 -6.05
C VAL A 212 26.38 -5.39 -6.70
N ARG A 213 27.01 -6.45 -6.17
CA ARG A 213 28.25 -7.01 -6.71
C ARG A 213 28.08 -7.43 -8.17
N ARG A 214 27.09 -8.29 -8.48
CA ARG A 214 26.88 -8.82 -9.84
C ARG A 214 26.60 -7.72 -10.86
N ARG A 215 25.74 -6.75 -10.52
CA ARG A 215 25.39 -5.65 -11.43
C ARG A 215 26.52 -4.64 -11.62
N TYR A 216 27.33 -4.38 -10.58
CA TYR A 216 28.45 -3.44 -10.67
C TYR A 216 29.50 -3.87 -11.71
N PHE A 217 29.78 -5.18 -11.83
CA PHE A 217 30.72 -5.70 -12.82
C PHE A 217 30.17 -5.68 -14.26
N ILE A 218 28.85 -5.78 -14.43
CA ILE A 218 28.20 -5.80 -15.76
C ILE A 218 27.94 -4.37 -16.27
N GLN A 219 27.43 -3.48 -15.41
CA GLN A 219 26.92 -2.16 -15.81
C GLN A 219 27.81 -0.99 -15.33
N LYS A 220 28.94 -1.27 -14.67
CA LYS A 220 29.83 -0.27 -14.04
C LYS A 220 29.14 0.61 -12.99
N GLY A 221 28.08 0.09 -12.37
CA GLY A 221 27.29 0.74 -11.33
C GLY A 221 25.93 0.06 -11.17
N VAL A 222 25.22 0.37 -10.08
CA VAL A 222 23.81 -0.01 -9.90
C VAL A 222 23.01 1.28 -9.79
N PRO A 223 22.05 1.53 -10.69
CA PRO A 223 21.15 2.66 -10.54
C PRO A 223 20.39 2.52 -9.22
N TYR A 224 20.46 3.53 -8.35
CA TYR A 224 19.84 3.50 -7.02
C TYR A 224 18.33 3.20 -7.09
N LEU A 225 17.63 3.79 -8.06
CA LEU A 225 16.21 3.56 -8.27
C LEU A 225 15.91 2.13 -8.75
N ASP A 226 16.79 1.51 -9.54
CA ASP A 226 16.67 0.10 -9.97
C ASP A 226 16.88 -0.84 -8.76
N PHE A 227 17.84 -0.52 -7.89
CA PHE A 227 18.06 -1.23 -6.62
C PHE A 227 16.83 -1.13 -5.70
N CYS A 228 16.32 0.09 -5.49
CA CYS A 228 15.14 0.33 -4.67
C CYS A 228 13.90 -0.39 -5.24
N SER A 229 13.68 -0.32 -6.55
CA SER A 229 12.58 -1.03 -7.20
C SER A 229 12.70 -2.54 -7.03
N ARG A 230 13.90 -3.11 -7.20
CA ARG A 230 14.13 -4.55 -7.13
C ARG A 230 13.90 -5.15 -5.74
N PHE A 231 14.17 -4.37 -4.71
CA PHE A 231 14.07 -4.80 -3.31
C PHE A 231 12.90 -4.16 -2.55
N GLY A 232 12.04 -3.41 -3.24
CA GLY A 232 10.88 -2.75 -2.61
C GLY A 232 11.28 -1.76 -1.53
N LEU A 233 12.34 -0.99 -1.74
CA LEU A 233 12.87 -0.03 -0.76
C LEU A 233 12.44 1.39 -1.14
N ASP A 234 12.03 2.20 -0.17
CA ASP A 234 11.70 3.61 -0.42
C ASP A 234 12.96 4.40 -0.84
N PRO A 235 12.99 5.02 -2.04
CA PRO A 235 14.13 5.78 -2.50
C PRO A 235 14.48 7.00 -1.66
N GLU A 236 13.52 7.63 -0.98
CA GLU A 236 13.79 8.83 -0.17
C GLU A 236 14.39 8.45 1.19
N GLU A 237 13.94 7.33 1.76
CA GLU A 237 14.35 6.89 3.09
C GLU A 237 15.61 5.99 3.07
N TYR A 238 15.75 5.16 2.03
CA TYR A 238 16.81 4.15 1.98
C TYR A 238 18.15 4.68 1.44
N ARG A 239 18.24 5.98 1.08
CA ARG A 239 19.41 6.51 0.38
C ARG A 239 20.67 6.42 1.23
N GLY A 240 20.55 6.77 2.51
CA GLY A 240 21.65 6.67 3.47
C GLY A 240 22.11 5.22 3.68
N ASN A 241 21.17 4.26 3.71
CA ASN A 241 21.47 2.84 3.89
C ASN A 241 22.14 2.24 2.65
N TYR A 242 21.69 2.62 1.45
CA TYR A 242 22.33 2.22 0.20
C TYR A 242 23.75 2.81 0.07
N ASP A 243 23.93 4.09 0.38
CA ASP A 243 25.25 4.74 0.31
C ASP A 243 26.23 4.08 1.31
N LYS A 244 25.74 3.72 2.51
CA LYS A 244 26.50 2.95 3.50
C LYS A 244 26.84 1.54 3.01
N LEU A 245 25.86 0.80 2.47
CA LEU A 245 26.05 -0.53 1.88
C LEU A 245 27.15 -0.52 0.80
N VAL A 246 27.07 0.42 -0.14
CA VAL A 246 28.07 0.58 -1.21
C VAL A 246 29.43 0.98 -0.65
N ALA A 247 29.48 1.84 0.38
CA ALA A 247 30.73 2.23 1.04
C ALA A 247 31.40 1.04 1.75
N ASP A 248 30.63 0.24 2.47
CA ASP A 248 31.12 -0.94 3.19
C ASP A 248 31.62 -2.02 2.20
N MET A 249 30.86 -2.29 1.12
CA MET A 249 31.29 -3.19 0.06
C MET A 249 32.59 -2.73 -0.64
N ARG A 250 32.81 -1.42 -0.77
CA ARG A 250 34.08 -0.87 -1.29
C ARG A 250 35.23 -1.03 -0.30
N LYS A 251 34.97 -0.86 1.00
CA LYS A 251 35.96 -1.02 2.06
C LYS A 251 36.44 -2.47 2.14
N GLU A 252 35.55 -3.41 1.92
CA GLU A 252 35.82 -4.85 1.89
C GLU A 252 36.38 -5.35 0.55
N GLY A 253 36.50 -4.49 -0.46
CA GLY A 253 37.05 -4.86 -1.77
C GLY A 253 36.09 -5.69 -2.65
N LEU A 254 34.81 -5.80 -2.29
CA LEU A 254 33.81 -6.55 -3.05
C LEU A 254 33.41 -5.85 -4.36
N ILE A 255 33.52 -4.52 -4.41
CA ILE A 255 33.31 -3.71 -5.61
C ILE A 255 34.40 -2.65 -5.75
N PRO A 256 34.86 -2.33 -6.99
CA PRO A 256 35.95 -1.39 -7.19
C PRO A 256 35.53 0.07 -6.92
N ARG A 257 36.45 0.86 -6.36
CA ARG A 257 36.28 2.32 -6.26
C ARG A 257 36.25 2.91 -7.67
N PRO A 258 35.36 3.86 -7.98
CA PRO A 258 35.36 4.54 -9.27
C PRO A 258 36.72 5.24 -9.47
N ASP A 259 37.54 4.73 -10.38
CA ASP A 259 38.81 5.37 -10.70
C ASP A 259 38.55 6.66 -11.49
N GLY A 260 38.59 7.80 -10.78
CA GLY A 260 38.37 9.13 -11.34
C GLY A 260 39.42 9.56 -12.38
N ARG A 261 40.48 8.77 -12.60
CA ARG A 261 41.47 9.05 -13.65
C ARG A 261 41.04 8.54 -15.03
N THR A 262 40.22 7.48 -15.07
CA THR A 262 39.72 6.90 -16.32
C THR A 262 38.55 7.70 -16.90
N LYS A 263 38.42 7.72 -18.22
CA LYS A 263 37.31 8.39 -18.94
C LYS A 263 35.93 7.85 -18.49
N ALA A 264 35.87 6.57 -18.15
CA ALA A 264 34.69 5.91 -17.58
C ALA A 264 34.39 6.36 -16.14
N GLY A 265 35.40 6.51 -15.27
CA GLY A 265 35.20 6.99 -13.91
C GLY A 265 34.82 8.48 -13.81
N ARG A 266 35.23 9.29 -14.79
CA ARG A 266 34.76 10.69 -14.92
C ARG A 266 33.30 10.76 -15.38
N ALA A 267 32.89 9.92 -16.33
CA ALA A 267 31.50 9.82 -16.76
C ALA A 267 30.57 9.35 -15.63
N LEU A 268 31.04 8.42 -14.78
CA LEU A 268 30.28 7.98 -13.60
C LEU A 268 30.13 9.09 -12.55
N ARG A 269 31.20 9.86 -12.28
CA ARG A 269 31.12 11.02 -11.36
C ARG A 269 30.23 12.14 -11.88
N GLY A 270 30.17 12.33 -13.19
CA GLY A 270 29.26 13.29 -13.82
C GLY A 270 27.80 12.88 -13.62
N LYS A 271 27.45 11.64 -13.95
CA LYS A 271 26.07 11.12 -13.78
C LYS A 271 25.62 11.04 -12.31
N MET A 272 26.53 10.81 -11.36
CA MET A 272 26.21 10.83 -9.92
C MET A 272 26.06 12.23 -9.33
N LYS A 273 26.40 13.30 -10.05
CA LYS A 273 26.19 14.69 -9.62
C LYS A 273 24.93 15.32 -10.21
N GLU A 274 24.37 14.71 -11.24
CA GLU A 274 23.17 15.15 -11.95
C GLU A 274 21.90 14.37 -11.54
N LEU A 275 22.02 13.42 -10.60
CA LEU A 275 20.98 12.57 -10.00
C LEU A 275 21.15 12.53 -8.48
#